data_AF-A0AA51IPB0-F1
#
_entry.id   AF-A0AA51IPB0-F1
#
_cell.length_a   1.000
_cell.length_b   1.000
_cell.length_c   1.000
_cell.angle_alpha   90.00
_cell.angle_beta   90.00
_cell.angle_gamma   90.00
#
_symmetry.space_group_name_H-M   'P 1'
#
loop_
_entity.id
_entity.type
_entity.pdbx_description
1 polymer ?
#
loop_
_entity_poly.entity_id
_entity_poly.type
_entity_poly.pdbx_seq_one_letter_code
_entity_poly.pdbx_strand_id
1 'polypeptide(L)'
;TIHLASVETGPKSPLTMGKEKYKNAYFQVTRGDYAPLLRIVNENLNTAMEYAANDNERNMLKHYINSFKEGDLSEHKEGSRFWIRDKGPIIET
;
A
#
# COMPACT_ATOMS: atom_id res chain seq x y z
N THR A 1 -9.89 -17.86 4.34
CA THR A 1 -8.67 -17.06 4.45
C THR A 1 -8.89 -15.76 3.73
N ILE A 2 -8.45 -14.65 4.30
CA ILE A 2 -8.47 -13.33 3.67
C ILE A 2 -7.02 -13.03 3.27
N HIS A 3 -6.79 -12.70 2.01
CA HIS A 3 -5.47 -12.40 1.46
C HIS A 3 -5.38 -10.91 1.16
N LEU A 4 -4.48 -10.20 1.84
CA LEU A 4 -4.19 -8.81 1.54
C LEU A 4 -3.17 -8.73 0.39
N ALA A 5 -3.40 -7.80 -0.53
CA ALA A 5 -2.46 -7.51 -1.61
C ALA A 5 -1.26 -6.75 -1.05
N SER A 6 -0.06 -7.30 -1.22
CA SER A 6 1.18 -6.67 -0.77
C SER A 6 2.41 -7.30 -1.41
N VAL A 7 3.52 -6.57 -1.43
CA VAL A 7 4.84 -7.15 -1.79
C VAL A 7 5.32 -8.12 -0.71
N GLU A 8 5.21 -7.72 0.55
CA GLU A 8 5.64 -8.54 1.69
C GLU A 8 4.66 -9.69 1.93
N THR A 9 5.17 -10.86 2.31
CA THR A 9 4.36 -12.09 2.47
C THR A 9 4.28 -12.59 3.92
N GLY A 10 5.18 -12.11 4.80
CA GLY A 10 5.26 -12.54 6.20
C GLY A 10 4.15 -11.95 7.08
N PRO A 11 3.95 -12.46 8.31
CA PRO A 11 3.00 -11.88 9.26
C PRO A 11 3.43 -10.45 9.65
N LYS A 12 2.44 -9.56 9.82
CA LYS A 12 2.62 -8.20 10.32
C LYS A 12 1.39 -7.78 11.12
N SER A 13 1.49 -7.77 12.44
CA SER A 13 0.44 -7.19 13.29
C SER A 13 0.41 -5.66 13.15
N PRO A 14 -0.75 -5.00 13.12
CA PRO A 14 -2.11 -5.56 13.25
C PRO A 14 -2.76 -5.98 11.91
N LEU A 15 -2.05 -5.91 10.78
CA LEU A 15 -2.62 -6.19 9.45
C LEU A 15 -2.99 -7.66 9.25
N THR A 16 -2.16 -8.57 9.72
CA THR A 16 -2.38 -10.02 9.63
C THR A 16 -2.89 -10.57 10.95
N MET A 17 -3.71 -11.61 10.87
CA MET A 17 -4.31 -12.31 11.99
C MET A 17 -4.12 -13.80 11.80
N GLY A 18 -3.68 -14.48 12.86
CA GLY A 18 -3.63 -15.94 12.89
C GLY A 18 -5.03 -16.57 12.73
N LYS A 19 -5.08 -17.90 12.75
CA LYS A 19 -6.33 -18.63 12.59
C LYS A 19 -7.21 -18.47 13.84
N GLU A 20 -8.35 -17.80 13.68
CA GLU A 20 -9.33 -17.49 14.73
C GLU A 20 -10.70 -18.10 14.38
N LYS A 21 -11.47 -18.52 15.39
CA LYS A 21 -12.82 -19.09 15.19
C LYS A 21 -13.88 -18.01 15.42
N TYR A 22 -14.69 -17.75 14.40
CA TYR A 22 -15.82 -16.82 14.47
C TYR A 22 -17.07 -17.45 13.86
N LYS A 23 -18.18 -17.47 14.62
CA LYS A 23 -19.48 -18.05 14.19
C LYS A 23 -19.34 -19.41 13.49
N ASN A 24 -18.62 -20.34 14.13
CA ASN A 24 -18.36 -21.70 13.63
C ASN A 24 -17.53 -21.81 12.32
N ALA A 25 -16.96 -20.70 11.83
CA ALA A 25 -16.01 -20.70 10.72
C ALA A 25 -14.62 -20.23 11.20
N TYR A 26 -13.57 -20.73 10.57
CA TYR A 26 -12.20 -20.27 10.83
C TYR A 26 -11.81 -19.17 9.84
N PHE A 27 -11.35 -18.05 10.39
CA PHE A 27 -10.80 -16.93 9.65
C PHE A 27 -9.32 -16.80 9.95
N GLN A 28 -8.56 -16.35 8.96
CA GLN A 28 -7.17 -15.91 9.13
C GLN A 28 -6.94 -14.83 8.08
N VAL A 29 -6.10 -13.86 8.40
CA VAL A 29 -5.72 -12.77 7.49
C VAL A 29 -4.23 -12.90 7.21
N THR A 30 -3.88 -13.16 5.95
CA THR A 30 -2.50 -13.20 5.48
C THR A 30 -2.26 -12.09 4.46
N ARG A 31 -1.01 -11.90 4.04
CA ARG A 31 -0.64 -10.91 3.05
C ARG A 31 0.30 -11.50 1.99
N GLY A 32 0.53 -10.78 0.91
CA GLY A 32 1.39 -11.21 -0.20
C GLY A 32 0.65 -11.51 -1.50
N ASP A 33 -0.64 -11.20 -1.58
CA ASP A 33 -1.37 -11.39 -2.83
C ASP A 33 -0.82 -10.46 -3.91
N TYR A 34 -0.65 -10.98 -5.13
CA TYR A 34 -0.03 -10.29 -6.27
C TYR A 34 1.42 -9.77 -6.03
N ALA A 35 2.15 -10.31 -5.06
CA ALA A 35 3.46 -9.81 -4.66
C ALA A 35 4.47 -9.55 -5.81
N PRO A 36 4.62 -10.42 -6.84
CA PRO A 36 5.53 -10.13 -7.94
C PRO A 36 5.14 -8.90 -8.76
N LEU A 37 3.84 -8.66 -8.97
CA LEU A 37 3.33 -7.51 -9.71
C LEU A 37 3.45 -6.23 -8.90
N LEU A 38 3.09 -6.28 -7.62
CA LEU A 38 3.20 -5.12 -6.72
C LEU A 38 4.65 -4.71 -6.49
N ARG A 39 5.61 -5.64 -6.62
CA ARG A 39 7.03 -5.30 -6.56
C ARG A 39 7.44 -4.39 -7.72
N ILE A 40 7.00 -4.72 -8.94
CA ILE A 40 7.24 -3.91 -10.13
C ILE A 40 6.58 -2.54 -9.99
N VAL A 41 5.34 -2.49 -9.47
CA VAL A 41 4.66 -1.22 -9.17
C VAL A 41 5.50 -0.38 -8.21
N ASN A 42 5.93 -0.95 -7.09
CA ASN A 42 6.74 -0.25 -6.10
C ASN A 42 8.09 0.23 -6.63
N GLU A 43 8.77 -0.57 -7.46
CA GLU A 43 10.02 -0.17 -8.11
C GLU A 43 9.80 1.07 -8.97
N ASN A 44 8.78 1.07 -9.83
CA ASN A 44 8.47 2.21 -10.69
C ASN A 44 8.04 3.45 -9.90
N LEU A 45 7.24 3.29 -8.84
CA LEU A 45 6.85 4.41 -7.99
C LEU A 45 8.04 5.00 -7.22
N ASN A 46 9.00 4.18 -6.78
CA ASN A 46 10.22 4.68 -6.17
C ASN A 46 11.03 5.52 -7.16
N THR A 47 11.18 5.07 -8.42
CA THR A 47 11.84 5.86 -9.47
C THR A 47 11.06 7.15 -9.76
N ALA A 48 9.73 7.10 -9.86
CA ALA A 48 8.89 8.28 -10.11
C ALA A 48 9.04 9.34 -9.00
N MET A 49 9.25 8.92 -7.74
CA MET A 49 9.43 9.82 -6.59
C MET A 49 10.68 10.71 -6.72
N GLU A 50 11.70 10.31 -7.48
CA GLU A 50 12.87 11.15 -7.77
C GLU A 50 12.51 12.37 -8.63
N TYR A 51 11.45 12.26 -9.44
CA TYR A 51 10.98 13.30 -10.37
C TYR A 51 9.75 14.07 -9.86
N ALA A 52 9.34 13.85 -8.61
CA ALA A 52 8.22 14.57 -8.00
C ALA A 52 8.46 16.09 -8.03
N ALA A 53 7.50 16.84 -8.55
CA ALA A 53 7.59 18.28 -8.74
C ALA A 53 7.48 19.06 -7.43
N ASN A 54 6.88 18.47 -6.40
CA ASN A 54 6.71 19.07 -5.09
C ASN A 54 6.63 18.03 -3.95
N ASP A 55 6.57 18.51 -2.71
CA ASP A 55 6.54 17.65 -1.53
C ASP A 55 5.22 16.88 -1.37
N ASN A 56 4.09 17.39 -1.89
CA ASN A 56 2.83 16.65 -1.83
C ASN A 56 2.92 15.40 -2.72
N GLU A 57 3.39 15.52 -3.96
CA GLU A 57 3.62 14.37 -4.85
C GLU A 57 4.61 13.37 -4.23
N ARG A 58 5.73 13.86 -3.68
CA ARG A 58 6.74 13.01 -3.03
C ARG A 58 6.16 12.23 -1.86
N ASN A 59 5.39 12.89 -0.99
CA ASN A 59 4.77 12.24 0.17
C ASN A 59 3.63 11.30 -0.24
N MET A 60 2.84 11.66 -1.23
CA MET A 60 1.83 10.79 -1.84
C MET A 60 2.46 9.47 -2.31
N LEU A 61 3.49 9.56 -3.15
CA LEU A 61 4.20 8.39 -3.69
C LEU A 61 4.82 7.54 -2.59
N LYS A 62 5.48 8.16 -1.61
CA LYS A 62 6.03 7.47 -0.44
C LYS A 62 4.98 6.61 0.29
N HIS A 63 3.80 7.18 0.54
CA HIS A 63 2.71 6.48 1.21
C HIS A 63 2.07 5.39 0.33
N TYR A 64 1.92 5.62 -0.97
CA TYR A 64 1.45 4.57 -1.90
C TYR A 64 2.42 3.39 -1.98
N ILE A 65 3.73 3.66 -2.05
CA ILE A 65 4.77 2.62 -2.01
C ILE A 65 4.66 1.80 -0.72
N ASN A 66 4.49 2.45 0.44
CA ASN A 66 4.31 1.75 1.71
C ASN A 66 3.02 0.90 1.74
N SER A 67 1.91 1.45 1.25
CA SER A 67 0.63 0.75 1.13
C SER A 67 0.79 -0.53 0.32
N PHE A 68 1.35 -0.46 -0.89
CA PHE A 68 1.54 -1.61 -1.77
C PHE A 68 2.62 -2.56 -1.25
N LYS A 69 3.63 -2.06 -0.54
CA LYS A 69 4.65 -2.90 0.09
C LYS A 69 4.04 -3.77 1.18
N GLU A 70 3.29 -3.15 2.08
CA GLU A 70 2.90 -3.73 3.35
C GLU A 70 1.47 -4.29 3.37
N GLY A 71 0.62 -3.85 2.44
CA GLY A 71 -0.82 -4.14 2.42
C GLY A 71 -1.63 -3.27 3.37
N ASP A 72 -1.20 -2.04 3.63
CA ASP A 72 -1.82 -1.15 4.63
C ASP A 72 -2.70 -0.07 3.99
N LEU A 73 -4.01 -0.20 4.18
CA LEU A 73 -4.99 0.78 3.69
C LEU A 73 -4.83 2.17 4.33
N SER A 74 -4.29 2.25 5.54
CA SER A 74 -4.07 3.52 6.24
C SER A 74 -3.01 4.35 5.53
N GLU A 75 -1.93 3.71 5.08
CA GLU A 75 -0.90 4.32 4.23
C GLU A 75 -1.51 4.82 2.92
N HIS A 76 -2.37 4.02 2.28
CA HIS A 76 -3.03 4.47 1.05
C HIS A 76 -3.85 5.74 1.27
N LYS A 77 -4.67 5.77 2.34
CA LYS A 77 -5.48 6.94 2.69
C LYS A 77 -4.63 8.16 3.01
N GLU A 78 -3.45 7.97 3.60
CA GLU A 78 -2.54 9.08 3.87
C GLU A 78 -1.91 9.60 2.57
N GLY A 79 -1.50 8.72 1.67
CA GLY A 79 -1.07 9.11 0.32
C GLY A 79 -2.15 9.91 -0.41
N SER A 80 -3.40 9.45 -0.35
CA SER A 80 -4.54 10.18 -0.93
C SER A 80 -4.77 11.55 -0.26
N ARG A 81 -4.43 11.74 1.01
CA ARG A 81 -4.51 13.05 1.67
C ARG A 81 -3.48 14.03 1.12
N PHE A 82 -2.28 13.57 0.78
CA PHE A 82 -1.29 14.40 0.10
C PHE A 82 -1.72 14.70 -1.34
N TRP A 83 -2.22 13.69 -2.05
CA TRP A 83 -2.76 13.85 -3.41
C TRP A 83 -3.84 14.93 -3.49
N ILE A 84 -4.85 14.91 -2.62
CA ILE A 84 -5.91 15.93 -2.66
C ILE A 84 -5.41 17.34 -2.31
N ARG A 85 -4.25 17.49 -1.67
CA ARG A 85 -3.63 18.78 -1.34
C ARG A 85 -2.78 19.32 -2.48
N ASP A 86 -2.37 18.47 -3.41
CA ASP A 86 -1.67 18.88 -4.61
C ASP A 86 -2.70 19.45 -5.61
N LYS A 87 -2.67 20.77 -5.81
CA LYS A 87 -3.69 21.48 -6.59
C LYS A 87 -3.10 22.03 -7.87
N GLY A 88 -3.68 21.65 -9.00
CA GLY A 88 -3.26 22.09 -10.33
C GLY A 88 -1.86 21.59 -10.73
N PRO A 89 -1.52 20.30 -10.49
CA PRO A 89 -0.24 19.78 -10.98
C PRO A 89 -0.22 19.82 -12.52
N ILE A 90 0.99 19.92 -13.08
CA ILE A 90 1.16 19.88 -14.55
C ILE A 90 0.87 18.48 -15.08
N ILE A 91 1.21 17.44 -14.30
CA ILE A 91 0.97 16.03 -14.59
C ILE A 91 0.12 15.46 -13.44
N GLU A 92 -1.04 14.86 -13.76
CA GLU A 92 -1.99 14.26 -12.79
C GLU A 92 -2.13 12.76 -13.05
N THR A 93 -2.46 11.98 -12.02
CA THR A 93 -2.56 10.50 -12.08
C THR A 93 -3.65 9.91 -11.20
#